data_AF-A0A8C4T0J1-F1
#
_entry.id   AF-A0A8C4T0J1-F1
#
_cell.length_a   1.000
_cell.length_b   1.000
_cell.length_c   1.000
_cell.angle_alpha   90.00
_cell.angle_beta   90.00
_cell.angle_gamma   90.00
#
_symmetry.space_group_name_H-M   'P 1'
#
loop_
_entity.id
_entity.type
_entity.pdbx_description
1 polymer ?
#
loop_
_entity_poly.entity_id
_entity_poly.type
_entity_poly.pdbx_seq_one_letter_code
_entity_poly.pdbx_strand_id
1 'polypeptide(L)'
;MGVQGLWGYADQRPEFFRDVKLTNTKIIIDGNNFYFQFYHNSSLDERHGGDYDLYVEALKRFFQTLSDCNIQPYVVLDGCCNHTDQKLETTKLRAKGHIKSAHDLSMGREGRLLPLLTRNVFIQVLSKLGVPLVQCLLEADKEIAALANQWSCPVLSTDTDFCIFDLKGGFCPLTQFKWENASQGRIPARCYFIENVCANFNGMNKDLLPLFAVINSNDYSDMKVMYRFYRHVASSSHMSAYRGKKQAIIHSLLTWLSPFQDLKVAIENVLNVLPVSDREEVREYLSSQMQVYKIPERNLSGFFISGSSTTDDIQLRSLVPRWTLAALEKAQLPKTVVDLLVLQRVFLIPQVENSMRLNAHTCALPIRRAFYGMILNRRRHSSVSGPSVLMWLFFFFFFFFFFVAHLQLPLARCLQMFLEILGVSSSTVEEVPRHLVLPVYVTHFWLIHSDPRPSLQHLQAILVGIAHGEAPASPGLALQELRTSRQQPLDRDAAHIFSQWQATLQISLHLNQLLYDPLWQPLTGVAKERRRVCPLSPGLAISRSSQVLLLLLGSWLDMKQKHTFFLDACKRQHKTTKILTKRQESKSKIGQDMEIS
;
A
#
# COMPACT_ATOMS: atom_id res chain seq x y z
N MET A 1 1.10 -5.31 -14.67
CA MET A 1 1.83 -4.03 -14.57
C MET A 1 2.86 -4.02 -15.70
N GLY A 2 3.46 -2.87 -15.99
CA GLY A 2 4.43 -2.67 -17.07
C GLY A 2 3.89 -2.67 -18.49
N VAL A 3 4.78 -2.95 -19.45
CA VAL A 3 4.52 -3.01 -20.91
C VAL A 3 3.27 -3.83 -21.25
N GLN A 4 2.20 -3.11 -21.58
CA GLN A 4 0.87 -3.70 -21.69
C GLN A 4 0.83 -4.78 -22.79
N GLY A 5 0.30 -5.97 -22.46
CA GLY A 5 0.16 -7.09 -23.39
C GLY A 5 1.42 -7.95 -23.60
N LEU A 6 2.58 -7.48 -23.14
CA LEU A 6 3.86 -8.19 -23.31
C LEU A 6 3.87 -9.53 -22.60
N TRP A 7 3.34 -9.61 -21.37
CA TRP A 7 3.27 -10.88 -20.63
C TRP A 7 2.52 -11.96 -21.42
N GLY A 8 1.31 -11.64 -21.88
CA GLY A 8 0.48 -12.59 -22.63
C GLY A 8 1.07 -12.97 -23.99
N TYR A 9 1.98 -12.15 -24.53
CA TYR A 9 2.75 -12.48 -25.73
C TYR A 9 3.94 -13.41 -25.41
N ALA A 10 4.69 -13.09 -24.36
CA ALA A 10 5.87 -13.83 -23.94
C ALA A 10 5.51 -15.21 -23.38
N ASP A 11 4.53 -15.33 -22.48
CA ASP A 11 4.17 -16.57 -21.79
C ASP A 11 3.76 -17.73 -22.74
N GLN A 12 3.38 -17.40 -23.98
CA GLN A 12 3.04 -18.38 -25.04
C GLN A 12 4.25 -18.85 -25.85
N ARG A 13 5.46 -18.37 -25.52
CA ARG A 13 6.71 -18.59 -26.25
C ARG A 13 7.77 -19.16 -25.32
N PRO A 14 7.80 -20.49 -25.11
CA PRO A 14 8.79 -21.15 -24.28
C PRO A 14 10.24 -20.79 -24.66
N GLU A 15 10.49 -20.51 -25.94
CA GLU A 15 11.78 -20.11 -26.49
C GLU A 15 12.36 -18.84 -25.84
N PHE A 16 11.53 -17.97 -25.27
CA PHE A 16 11.98 -16.76 -24.56
C PHE A 16 12.48 -17.05 -23.13
N PHE A 17 12.25 -18.26 -22.64
CA PHE A 17 12.53 -18.65 -21.27
C PHE A 17 13.59 -19.76 -21.20
N ARG A 18 14.17 -19.90 -20.01
CA ARG A 18 15.01 -21.03 -19.63
C ARG A 18 14.41 -21.66 -18.38
N ASP A 19 14.26 -22.98 -18.40
CA ASP A 19 13.96 -23.75 -17.19
C ASP A 19 15.18 -23.75 -16.27
N VAL A 20 14.98 -23.32 -15.03
CA VAL A 20 16.01 -23.24 -14.00
C VAL A 20 15.55 -23.94 -12.73
N LYS A 21 16.51 -24.51 -12.00
CA LYS A 21 16.28 -25.07 -10.66
C LYS A 21 17.08 -24.23 -9.67
N LEU A 22 16.44 -23.19 -9.13
CA LEU A 22 17.10 -22.19 -8.31
C LEU A 22 17.49 -22.77 -6.95
N THR A 23 18.75 -22.54 -6.58
CA THR A 23 19.38 -22.92 -5.31
C THR A 23 20.71 -22.19 -5.20
N ASN A 24 21.25 -21.99 -3.99
CA ASN A 24 22.58 -21.39 -3.75
C ASN A 24 22.81 -20.05 -4.46
N THR A 25 21.79 -19.17 -4.47
CA THR A 25 21.84 -17.90 -5.20
C THR A 25 21.22 -16.76 -4.38
N LYS A 26 21.53 -15.52 -4.74
CA LYS A 26 20.70 -14.38 -4.34
C LYS A 26 19.46 -14.30 -5.23
N ILE A 27 18.43 -13.58 -4.79
CA ILE A 27 17.29 -13.19 -5.62
C ILE A 27 16.83 -11.80 -5.20
N ILE A 28 16.59 -10.91 -6.17
CA ILE A 28 16.03 -9.58 -5.92
C ILE A 28 14.53 -9.65 -6.10
N ILE A 29 13.76 -9.24 -5.10
CA ILE A 29 12.29 -9.27 -5.11
C ILE A 29 11.78 -7.84 -5.26
N ASP A 30 11.02 -7.59 -6.32
CA ASP A 30 10.19 -6.40 -6.45
C ASP A 30 9.07 -6.47 -5.41
N GLY A 31 9.26 -5.80 -4.28
CA GLY A 31 8.45 -5.98 -3.09
C GLY A 31 7.01 -5.49 -3.26
N ASN A 32 6.79 -4.37 -3.96
CA ASN A 32 5.44 -3.82 -4.17
C ASN A 32 4.61 -4.70 -5.07
N ASN A 33 5.20 -5.21 -6.15
CA ASN A 33 4.57 -6.21 -6.99
C ASN A 33 4.36 -7.53 -6.23
N PHE A 34 5.39 -7.99 -5.52
CA PHE A 34 5.38 -9.26 -4.82
C PHE A 34 4.26 -9.35 -3.80
N TYR A 35 4.18 -8.42 -2.83
CA TYR A 35 3.15 -8.54 -1.78
C TYR A 35 1.74 -8.43 -2.36
N PHE A 36 1.57 -7.67 -3.45
CA PHE A 36 0.31 -7.54 -4.17
C PHE A 36 -0.10 -8.88 -4.80
N GLN A 37 0.76 -9.45 -5.64
CA GLN A 37 0.46 -10.67 -6.36
C GLN A 37 0.41 -11.88 -5.43
N PHE A 38 1.30 -11.93 -4.44
CA PHE A 38 1.35 -13.02 -3.47
C PHE A 38 0.04 -13.11 -2.66
N TYR A 39 -0.54 -11.97 -2.24
CA TYR A 39 -1.83 -11.98 -1.54
C TYR A 39 -2.95 -12.55 -2.42
N HIS A 40 -3.10 -12.02 -3.64
CA HIS A 40 -4.14 -12.46 -4.59
C HIS A 40 -4.01 -13.93 -5.00
N ASN A 41 -2.79 -14.46 -5.07
CA ASN A 41 -2.54 -15.84 -5.49
C ASN A 41 -2.59 -16.85 -4.32
N SER A 42 -2.69 -16.38 -3.06
CA SER A 42 -2.67 -17.25 -1.87
C SER A 42 -4.06 -17.70 -1.39
N SER A 43 -5.11 -17.58 -2.23
CA SER A 43 -6.49 -17.95 -1.88
C SER A 43 -7.05 -17.27 -0.62
N LEU A 44 -6.53 -16.09 -0.28
CA LEU A 44 -6.90 -15.31 0.90
C LEU A 44 -8.17 -14.50 0.64
N ASP A 45 -8.86 -14.10 1.72
CA ASP A 45 -10.04 -13.27 1.58
C ASP A 45 -9.73 -11.81 1.26
N GLU A 46 -10.44 -11.27 0.27
CA GLU A 46 -10.34 -9.88 -0.17
C GLU A 46 -11.59 -9.06 0.18
N ARG A 47 -12.66 -9.72 0.66
CA ARG A 47 -13.98 -9.11 0.86
C ARG A 47 -14.18 -8.57 2.27
N HIS A 48 -13.57 -9.20 3.26
CA HIS A 48 -13.79 -8.96 4.68
C HIS A 48 -12.57 -8.29 5.33
N GLY A 49 -11.86 -7.42 4.60
CA GLY A 49 -10.80 -6.60 5.20
C GLY A 49 -9.49 -7.34 5.55
N GLY A 50 -9.34 -8.58 5.09
CA GLY A 50 -8.06 -9.30 5.01
C GLY A 50 -7.85 -10.43 6.03
N ASP A 51 -7.17 -11.48 5.58
CA ASP A 51 -6.73 -12.63 6.39
C ASP A 51 -5.27 -12.48 6.80
N TYR A 52 -4.95 -11.50 7.64
CA TYR A 52 -3.57 -11.17 7.93
C TYR A 52 -2.79 -12.31 8.60
N ASP A 53 -3.41 -13.14 9.45
CA ASP A 53 -2.76 -14.32 10.04
C ASP A 53 -2.37 -15.35 8.98
N LEU A 54 -3.29 -15.70 8.08
CA LEU A 54 -3.02 -16.66 7.00
C LEU A 54 -2.00 -16.10 6.02
N TYR A 55 -2.02 -14.78 5.78
CA TYR A 55 -1.03 -14.11 4.98
C TYR A 55 0.37 -14.17 5.62
N VAL A 56 0.48 -13.96 6.94
CA VAL A 56 1.73 -14.12 7.70
C VAL A 56 2.27 -15.54 7.54
N GLU A 57 1.43 -16.56 7.71
CA GLU A 57 1.86 -17.96 7.58
C GLU A 57 2.28 -18.31 6.14
N ALA A 58 1.57 -17.79 5.13
CA ALA A 58 1.95 -17.96 3.74
C ALA A 58 3.32 -17.31 3.44
N LEU A 59 3.56 -16.09 3.92
CA LEU A 59 4.85 -15.40 3.77
C LEU A 59 5.98 -16.16 4.47
N LYS A 60 5.76 -16.60 5.72
CA LYS A 60 6.76 -17.41 6.45
C LYS A 60 7.14 -18.66 5.68
N ARG A 61 6.16 -19.39 5.14
CA ARG A 61 6.42 -20.60 4.33
C ARG A 61 7.22 -20.27 3.07
N PHE A 62 6.86 -19.19 2.37
CA PHE A 62 7.57 -18.76 1.18
C PHE A 62 9.06 -18.48 1.48
N PHE A 63 9.33 -17.63 2.49
CA PHE A 63 10.71 -17.29 2.85
C PHE A 63 11.48 -18.45 3.47
N GLN A 64 10.81 -19.33 4.22
CA GLN A 64 11.43 -20.56 4.71
C GLN A 64 11.83 -21.47 3.53
N THR A 65 10.99 -21.60 2.51
CA THR A 65 11.31 -22.39 1.31
C THR A 65 12.54 -21.83 0.57
N LEU A 66 12.69 -20.51 0.50
CA LEU A 66 13.91 -19.89 -0.04
C LEU A 66 15.14 -20.27 0.80
N SER A 67 15.03 -20.17 2.13
CA SER A 67 16.10 -20.54 3.06
C SER A 67 16.50 -22.00 2.92
N ASP A 68 15.54 -22.93 2.86
CA ASP A 68 15.77 -24.37 2.69
C ASP A 68 16.47 -24.71 1.36
N CYS A 69 16.32 -23.84 0.35
CA CYS A 69 17.00 -23.96 -0.94
C CYS A 69 18.31 -23.15 -1.02
N ASN A 70 18.78 -22.59 0.10
CA ASN A 70 19.92 -21.66 0.18
C ASN A 70 19.81 -20.48 -0.82
N ILE A 71 18.60 -19.92 -0.94
CA ILE A 71 18.32 -18.73 -1.73
C ILE A 71 18.23 -17.53 -0.78
N GLN A 72 19.04 -16.51 -1.01
CA GLN A 72 19.07 -15.29 -0.20
C GLN A 72 18.19 -14.19 -0.83
N PRO A 73 17.01 -13.89 -0.26
CA PRO A 73 16.14 -12.84 -0.77
C PRO A 73 16.59 -11.44 -0.36
N TYR A 74 16.46 -10.48 -1.28
CA TYR A 74 16.61 -9.05 -1.03
C TYR A 74 15.39 -8.33 -1.58
N VAL A 75 14.63 -7.67 -0.71
CA VAL A 75 13.37 -7.01 -1.08
C VAL A 75 13.60 -5.53 -1.33
N VAL A 76 13.13 -5.02 -2.47
CA VAL A 76 13.19 -3.60 -2.82
C VAL A 76 11.77 -3.08 -3.00
N LEU A 77 11.42 -2.00 -2.30
CA LEU A 77 10.09 -1.38 -2.34
C LEU A 77 10.15 -0.03 -3.04
N ASP A 78 9.15 0.33 -3.84
CA ASP A 78 9.04 1.71 -4.33
C ASP A 78 8.73 2.68 -3.19
N GLY A 79 9.17 3.92 -3.38
CA GLY A 79 8.78 5.08 -2.59
C GLY A 79 7.70 5.91 -3.25
N CYS A 80 8.03 7.17 -3.51
CA CYS A 80 7.16 8.18 -4.07
C CYS A 80 7.16 8.12 -5.61
N CYS A 81 6.00 8.38 -6.22
CA CYS A 81 5.95 8.58 -7.67
C CYS A 81 6.72 9.86 -8.05
N ASN A 82 7.29 9.91 -9.26
CA ASN A 82 8.01 11.07 -9.75
C ASN A 82 7.18 12.37 -9.61
N HIS A 83 7.82 13.48 -9.23
CA HIS A 83 7.20 14.77 -8.91
C HIS A 83 6.67 15.54 -10.13
N THR A 84 6.93 15.03 -11.33
CA THR A 84 6.56 15.65 -12.62
C THR A 84 5.12 15.39 -13.04
N ASP A 85 4.28 14.83 -12.15
CA ASP A 85 2.88 14.45 -12.40
C ASP A 85 2.63 13.53 -13.62
N GLN A 86 3.69 13.04 -14.27
CA GLN A 86 3.64 12.15 -15.42
C GLN A 86 2.80 10.90 -15.15
N LYS A 87 2.84 10.37 -13.91
CA LYS A 87 2.05 9.19 -13.49
C LYS A 87 0.77 9.54 -12.73
N LEU A 88 0.40 10.83 -12.61
CA LEU A 88 -0.76 11.24 -11.83
C LEU A 88 -2.08 10.72 -12.43
N GLU A 89 -2.28 10.86 -13.74
CA GLU A 89 -3.50 10.39 -14.40
C GLU A 89 -3.62 8.86 -14.32
N THR A 90 -2.53 8.14 -14.52
CA THR A 90 -2.46 6.69 -14.31
C THR A 90 -2.82 6.30 -12.87
N THR A 91 -2.36 7.08 -11.88
CA THR A 91 -2.69 6.88 -10.47
C THR A 91 -4.17 7.14 -10.20
N LYS A 92 -4.75 8.20 -10.76
CA LYS A 92 -6.20 8.49 -10.66
C LYS A 92 -7.04 7.38 -11.30
N LEU A 93 -6.64 6.87 -12.46
CA LEU A 93 -7.33 5.76 -13.13
C LEU A 93 -7.28 4.47 -12.30
N ARG A 94 -6.11 4.13 -11.74
CA ARG A 94 -5.96 3.00 -10.81
C ARG A 94 -6.82 3.17 -9.56
N ALA A 95 -6.84 4.36 -8.96
CA ALA A 95 -7.68 4.66 -7.80
C ALA A 95 -9.18 4.51 -8.11
N LYS A 96 -9.65 5.00 -9.26
CA LYS A 96 -11.03 4.77 -9.74
C LYS A 96 -11.34 3.29 -9.91
N GLY A 97 -10.39 2.52 -10.47
CA GLY A 97 -10.49 1.06 -10.58
C GLY A 97 -10.64 0.39 -9.22
N HIS A 98 -9.81 0.75 -8.24
CA HIS A 98 -9.89 0.21 -6.87
C HIS A 98 -11.21 0.58 -6.17
N ILE A 99 -11.71 1.80 -6.34
CA ILE A 99 -13.03 2.20 -5.81
C ILE A 99 -14.14 1.31 -6.41
N LYS A 100 -14.11 1.09 -7.73
CA LYS A 100 -15.05 0.20 -8.41
C LYS A 100 -14.95 -1.23 -7.88
N SER A 101 -13.74 -1.79 -7.80
CA SER A 101 -13.52 -3.15 -7.29
C SER A 101 -13.96 -3.30 -5.83
N ALA A 102 -13.72 -2.29 -4.99
CA ALA A 102 -14.21 -2.27 -3.62
C ALA A 102 -15.74 -2.31 -3.54
N HIS A 103 -16.41 -1.51 -4.38
CA HIS A 103 -17.87 -1.53 -4.48
C HIS A 103 -18.38 -2.88 -4.99
N ASP A 104 -17.83 -3.40 -6.07
CA ASP A 104 -18.24 -4.68 -6.65
C ASP A 104 -18.08 -5.83 -5.64
N LEU A 105 -16.96 -5.89 -4.91
CA LEU A 105 -16.75 -6.83 -3.81
C LEU A 105 -17.78 -6.68 -2.69
N SER A 106 -18.13 -5.44 -2.32
CA SER A 106 -19.15 -5.18 -1.29
C SER A 106 -20.56 -5.64 -1.69
N MET A 107 -20.81 -5.76 -3.00
CA MET A 107 -22.06 -6.24 -3.59
C MET A 107 -22.03 -7.75 -3.89
N GLY A 108 -20.98 -8.46 -3.48
CA GLY A 108 -20.80 -9.90 -3.73
C GLY A 108 -20.34 -10.25 -5.16
N ARG A 109 -20.02 -9.25 -5.99
CA ARG A 109 -19.52 -9.45 -7.36
C ARG A 109 -18.02 -9.78 -7.35
N GLU A 110 -17.50 -10.09 -8.53
CA GLU A 110 -16.07 -10.30 -8.73
C GLU A 110 -15.30 -8.98 -8.69
N GLY A 111 -14.10 -9.02 -8.10
CA GLY A 111 -13.21 -7.88 -7.99
C GLY A 111 -11.91 -8.31 -7.33
N ARG A 112 -10.90 -7.44 -7.39
CA ARG A 112 -9.65 -7.62 -6.65
C ARG A 112 -9.28 -6.35 -5.91
N LEU A 113 -9.00 -6.48 -4.62
CA LEU A 113 -8.58 -5.36 -3.79
C LEU A 113 -7.74 -5.87 -2.63
N LEU A 114 -6.53 -5.32 -2.48
CA LEU A 114 -5.68 -5.60 -1.33
C LEU A 114 -6.30 -5.05 -0.04
N PRO A 115 -6.31 -5.83 1.05
CA PRO A 115 -6.61 -5.31 2.37
C PRO A 115 -5.63 -4.22 2.81
N LEU A 116 -6.14 -3.27 3.59
CA LEU A 116 -5.44 -2.01 3.91
C LEU A 116 -4.06 -2.22 4.57
N LEU A 117 -3.93 -3.20 5.46
CA LEU A 117 -2.72 -3.41 6.26
C LEU A 117 -1.73 -4.38 5.61
N THR A 118 -1.99 -4.88 4.40
CA THR A 118 -1.15 -5.93 3.76
C THR A 118 0.32 -5.51 3.67
N ARG A 119 0.57 -4.24 3.30
CA ARG A 119 1.93 -3.68 3.27
C ARG A 119 2.60 -3.69 4.66
N ASN A 120 1.88 -3.27 5.69
CA ASN A 120 2.39 -3.24 7.06
C ASN A 120 2.74 -4.66 7.53
N VAL A 121 1.85 -5.63 7.29
CA VAL A 121 2.07 -7.05 7.60
C VAL A 121 3.31 -7.58 6.89
N PHE A 122 3.43 -7.31 5.59
CA PHE A 122 4.56 -7.77 4.79
C PHE A 122 5.90 -7.27 5.37
N ILE A 123 6.04 -5.96 5.62
CA ILE A 123 7.25 -5.38 6.21
C ILE A 123 7.55 -5.97 7.60
N GLN A 124 6.52 -6.14 8.44
CA GLN A 124 6.68 -6.73 9.77
C GLN A 124 7.19 -8.17 9.70
N VAL A 125 6.70 -8.98 8.75
CA VAL A 125 7.17 -10.36 8.56
C VAL A 125 8.62 -10.38 8.08
N LEU A 126 8.98 -9.55 7.08
CA LEU A 126 10.37 -9.47 6.61
C LEU A 126 11.33 -9.11 7.75
N SER A 127 10.98 -8.09 8.53
CA SER A 127 11.77 -7.65 9.69
C SER A 127 11.95 -8.78 10.71
N LYS A 128 10.89 -9.52 11.03
CA LYS A 128 10.95 -10.64 11.98
C LYS A 128 11.76 -11.84 11.47
N LEU A 129 11.72 -12.11 10.17
CA LEU A 129 12.49 -13.18 9.55
C LEU A 129 13.93 -12.76 9.25
N GLY A 130 14.30 -11.50 9.49
CA GLY A 130 15.61 -10.97 9.14
C GLY A 130 15.87 -10.89 7.64
N VAL A 131 14.81 -10.84 6.81
CA VAL A 131 14.93 -10.69 5.36
C VAL A 131 15.35 -9.24 5.04
N PRO A 132 16.50 -9.02 4.37
CA PRO A 132 16.95 -7.69 4.00
C PRO A 132 15.93 -6.96 3.12
N LEU A 133 15.60 -5.73 3.50
CA LEU A 133 14.65 -4.89 2.76
C LEU A 133 15.20 -3.46 2.63
N VAL A 134 14.87 -2.81 1.51
CA VAL A 134 15.06 -1.38 1.32
C VAL A 134 13.83 -0.75 0.65
N GLN A 135 13.47 0.46 1.07
CA GLN A 135 12.47 1.27 0.37
C GLN A 135 13.18 2.41 -0.37
N CYS A 136 13.09 2.40 -1.69
CA CYS A 136 13.55 3.49 -2.53
C CYS A 136 12.79 4.78 -2.18
N LEU A 137 13.39 5.93 -2.42
CA LEU A 137 12.67 7.21 -2.29
C LEU A 137 11.75 7.48 -3.46
N LEU A 138 12.13 7.00 -4.64
CA LEU A 138 11.37 7.07 -5.88
C LEU A 138 11.03 5.64 -6.37
N GLU A 139 11.10 5.39 -7.67
CA GLU A 139 10.79 4.09 -8.27
C GLU A 139 11.93 3.09 -8.09
N ALA A 140 11.59 1.82 -7.87
CA ALA A 140 12.54 0.77 -7.56
C ALA A 140 13.08 0.03 -8.80
N ASP A 141 12.38 0.08 -9.95
CA ASP A 141 12.66 -0.79 -11.10
C ASP A 141 14.13 -0.75 -11.56
N LYS A 142 14.68 0.46 -11.72
CA LYS A 142 16.09 0.66 -12.11
C LYS A 142 17.07 0.17 -11.04
N GLU A 143 16.76 0.42 -9.78
CA GLU A 143 17.60 0.04 -8.65
C GLU A 143 17.60 -1.49 -8.47
N ILE A 144 16.46 -2.14 -8.69
CA ILE A 144 16.30 -3.59 -8.76
C ILE A 144 17.16 -4.16 -9.90
N ALA A 145 17.04 -3.60 -11.11
CA ALA A 145 17.78 -4.07 -12.27
C ALA A 145 19.30 -3.92 -12.08
N ALA A 146 19.76 -2.77 -11.56
CA ALA A 146 21.17 -2.51 -11.28
C ALA A 146 21.72 -3.46 -10.22
N LEU A 147 20.99 -3.68 -9.13
CA LEU A 147 21.39 -4.60 -8.06
C LEU A 147 21.45 -6.05 -8.54
N ALA A 148 20.44 -6.49 -9.30
CA ALA A 148 20.39 -7.83 -9.88
C ALA A 148 21.58 -8.09 -10.81
N ASN A 149 21.96 -7.10 -11.63
CA ASN A 149 23.13 -7.19 -12.51
C ASN A 149 24.45 -7.15 -11.75
N GLN A 150 24.56 -6.36 -10.68
CA GLN A 150 25.75 -6.31 -9.84
C GLN A 150 26.02 -7.67 -9.19
N TRP A 151 24.97 -8.36 -8.73
CA TRP A 151 25.09 -9.68 -8.10
C TRP A 151 24.86 -10.86 -9.04
N SER A 152 24.63 -10.59 -10.33
CA SER A 152 24.34 -11.59 -11.37
C SER A 152 23.28 -12.60 -10.93
N CYS A 153 22.16 -12.10 -10.39
CA CYS A 153 21.09 -12.92 -9.82
C CYS A 153 19.71 -12.56 -10.38
N PRO A 154 18.72 -13.46 -10.28
CA PRO A 154 17.41 -13.23 -10.90
C PRO A 154 16.60 -12.15 -10.19
N VAL A 155 15.72 -11.49 -10.95
CA VAL A 155 14.67 -10.60 -10.42
C VAL A 155 13.35 -11.36 -10.34
N LEU A 156 12.72 -11.40 -9.17
CA LEU A 156 11.37 -11.96 -8.96
C LEU A 156 10.33 -10.83 -8.97
N SER A 157 9.49 -10.80 -10.01
CA SER A 157 8.36 -9.87 -10.13
C SER A 157 7.29 -10.46 -11.06
N THR A 158 6.15 -9.80 -11.24
CA THR A 158 5.26 -10.00 -12.40
C THR A 158 5.18 -8.75 -13.27
N ASP A 159 6.03 -7.76 -13.03
CA ASP A 159 6.09 -6.56 -13.84
C ASP A 159 6.84 -6.84 -15.15
N THR A 160 6.20 -6.58 -16.28
CA THR A 160 6.78 -6.84 -17.59
C THR A 160 7.81 -5.80 -18.01
N ASP A 161 7.97 -4.72 -17.26
CA ASP A 161 9.07 -3.77 -17.49
C ASP A 161 10.43 -4.47 -17.29
N PHE A 162 10.51 -5.50 -16.45
CA PHE A 162 11.69 -6.37 -16.31
C PHE A 162 12.00 -7.25 -17.52
N CYS A 163 11.10 -7.37 -18.51
CA CYS A 163 11.44 -7.97 -19.80
C CYS A 163 12.28 -7.04 -20.69
N ILE A 164 12.38 -5.75 -20.36
CA ILE A 164 13.08 -4.74 -21.15
C ILE A 164 14.49 -4.46 -20.60
N PHE A 165 14.68 -4.62 -19.30
CA PHE A 165 16.00 -4.51 -18.67
C PHE A 165 16.89 -5.71 -19.05
N ASP A 166 18.14 -5.41 -19.43
CA ASP A 166 19.17 -6.40 -19.73
C ASP A 166 19.69 -7.07 -18.44
N LEU A 167 18.90 -8.01 -17.92
CA LEU A 167 19.14 -8.69 -16.65
C LEU A 167 20.00 -9.94 -16.82
N LYS A 168 21.24 -9.90 -16.31
CA LYS A 168 22.21 -11.01 -16.39
C LYS A 168 21.70 -12.31 -15.75
N GLY A 169 21.01 -12.19 -14.62
CA GLY A 169 20.41 -13.34 -13.91
C GLY A 169 19.02 -13.74 -14.41
N GLY A 170 18.48 -13.02 -15.39
CA GLY A 170 17.14 -13.23 -15.93
C GLY A 170 16.02 -12.62 -15.08
N PHE A 171 14.88 -12.39 -15.73
CA PHE A 171 13.62 -12.04 -15.08
C PHE A 171 12.86 -13.32 -14.75
N CYS A 172 12.53 -13.56 -13.48
CA CYS A 172 11.74 -14.69 -13.02
C CYS A 172 10.31 -14.24 -12.68
N PRO A 173 9.32 -14.53 -13.54
CA PRO A 173 7.93 -14.22 -13.24
C PRO A 173 7.44 -14.99 -12.01
N LEU A 174 6.76 -14.33 -11.07
CA LEU A 174 6.25 -14.98 -9.85
C LEU A 174 5.33 -16.18 -10.16
N THR A 175 4.55 -16.10 -11.23
CA THR A 175 3.67 -17.20 -11.69
C THR A 175 4.45 -18.42 -12.19
N GLN A 176 5.70 -18.22 -12.62
CA GLN A 176 6.60 -19.27 -13.10
C GLN A 176 7.56 -19.75 -12.01
N PHE A 177 7.63 -19.09 -10.85
CA PHE A 177 8.45 -19.48 -9.71
C PHE A 177 7.69 -20.48 -8.81
N LYS A 178 7.88 -21.78 -9.05
CA LYS A 178 7.10 -22.87 -8.42
C LYS A 178 7.64 -23.24 -7.04
N TRP A 179 7.67 -22.27 -6.13
CA TRP A 179 8.21 -22.44 -4.78
C TRP A 179 7.49 -23.53 -3.97
N GLU A 180 6.19 -23.71 -4.13
CA GLU A 180 5.44 -24.80 -3.47
C GLU A 180 5.86 -26.20 -3.95
N ASN A 181 6.50 -26.29 -5.11
CA ASN A 181 7.01 -27.52 -5.71
C ASN A 181 8.51 -27.69 -5.42
N ALA A 182 9.06 -26.96 -4.44
CA ALA A 182 10.43 -27.12 -4.01
C ALA A 182 10.70 -28.57 -3.62
N SER A 183 11.78 -29.12 -4.15
CA SER A 183 12.20 -30.49 -3.87
C SER A 183 13.72 -30.58 -3.92
N GLN A 184 14.30 -31.40 -3.03
CA GLN A 184 15.75 -31.60 -2.96
C GLN A 184 16.55 -30.27 -2.84
N GLY A 185 16.04 -29.30 -2.07
CA GLY A 185 16.68 -28.00 -1.88
C GLY A 185 16.71 -27.11 -3.13
N ARG A 186 15.83 -27.35 -4.10
CA ARG A 186 15.75 -26.58 -5.35
C ARG A 186 14.33 -26.15 -5.66
N ILE A 187 14.17 -24.93 -6.18
CA ILE A 187 12.90 -24.39 -6.65
C ILE A 187 12.86 -24.43 -8.18
N PRO A 188 11.92 -25.18 -8.79
CA PRO A 188 11.69 -25.11 -10.22
C PRO A 188 11.16 -23.72 -10.61
N ALA A 189 11.77 -23.10 -11.63
CA ALA A 189 11.31 -21.84 -12.17
C ALA A 189 11.58 -21.72 -13.68
N ARG A 190 10.89 -20.78 -14.34
CA ARG A 190 11.22 -20.36 -15.71
C ARG A 190 11.59 -18.89 -15.72
N CYS A 191 12.79 -18.60 -16.21
CA CYS A 191 13.32 -17.24 -16.27
C CYS A 191 13.38 -16.75 -17.72
N TYR A 192 12.91 -15.53 -17.95
CA TYR A 192 12.97 -14.80 -19.21
C TYR A 192 14.35 -14.17 -19.40
N PHE A 193 14.87 -14.26 -20.63
CA PHE A 193 16.16 -13.68 -21.03
C PHE A 193 15.99 -12.90 -22.33
N ILE A 194 16.52 -11.67 -22.37
CA ILE A 194 16.43 -10.81 -23.55
C ILE A 194 17.18 -11.43 -24.73
N GLU A 195 18.31 -12.09 -24.48
CA GLU A 195 19.11 -12.74 -25.50
C GLU A 195 18.30 -13.79 -26.27
N ASN A 196 17.42 -14.51 -25.57
CA ASN A 196 16.55 -15.49 -26.19
C ASN A 196 15.54 -14.82 -27.12
N VAL A 197 14.99 -13.66 -26.74
CA VAL A 197 14.09 -12.89 -27.61
C VAL A 197 14.85 -12.39 -28.83
N CYS A 198 15.99 -11.73 -28.65
CA CYS A 198 16.83 -11.24 -29.73
C CYS A 198 17.22 -12.34 -30.73
N ALA A 199 17.59 -13.53 -30.24
CA ALA A 199 17.90 -14.68 -31.09
C ALA A 199 16.70 -15.13 -31.94
N ASN A 200 15.48 -15.09 -31.40
CA ASN A 200 14.26 -15.43 -32.12
C ASN A 200 13.84 -14.36 -33.15
N PHE A 201 14.42 -13.17 -33.09
CA PHE A 201 14.20 -12.09 -34.07
C PHE A 201 15.51 -11.78 -34.82
N ASN A 202 16.13 -12.82 -35.40
CA ASN A 202 17.31 -12.71 -36.27
C ASN A 202 18.52 -11.96 -35.65
N GLY A 203 18.74 -12.11 -34.34
CA GLY A 203 19.82 -11.42 -33.64
C GLY A 203 19.56 -9.92 -33.47
N MET A 204 18.30 -9.51 -33.30
CA MET A 204 17.88 -8.13 -33.05
C MET A 204 18.75 -7.46 -31.97
N ASN A 205 19.18 -6.22 -32.21
CA ASN A 205 19.90 -5.46 -31.20
C ASN A 205 19.01 -5.21 -29.96
N LYS A 206 19.44 -5.69 -28.78
CA LYS A 206 18.72 -5.52 -27.51
C LYS A 206 18.55 -4.06 -27.09
N ASP A 207 19.41 -3.15 -27.54
CA ASP A 207 19.29 -1.71 -27.28
C ASP A 207 18.03 -1.08 -27.90
N LEU A 208 17.33 -1.82 -28.77
CA LEU A 208 16.06 -1.41 -29.37
C LEU A 208 14.83 -1.73 -28.49
N LEU A 209 14.98 -2.58 -27.47
CA LEU A 209 13.86 -2.98 -26.61
C LEU A 209 13.25 -1.82 -25.79
N PRO A 210 14.03 -0.84 -25.28
CA PRO A 210 13.45 0.37 -24.71
C PRO A 210 12.55 1.13 -25.71
N LEU A 211 12.96 1.22 -26.98
CA LEU A 211 12.15 1.86 -28.02
C LEU A 211 10.85 1.07 -28.26
N PHE A 212 10.95 -0.26 -28.36
CA PHE A 212 9.77 -1.15 -28.41
C PHE A 212 8.79 -0.88 -27.27
N ALA A 213 9.30 -0.82 -26.03
CA ALA A 213 8.48 -0.65 -24.83
C ALA A 213 7.74 0.69 -24.83
N VAL A 214 8.44 1.78 -25.20
CA VAL A 214 7.85 3.13 -25.28
C VAL A 214 6.83 3.23 -26.40
N ILE A 215 7.14 2.72 -27.60
CA ILE A 215 6.22 2.73 -28.73
C ILE A 215 4.95 1.97 -28.38
N ASN A 216 5.07 0.79 -27.77
CA ASN A 216 3.96 -0.08 -27.38
C ASN A 216 3.17 0.43 -26.15
N SER A 217 3.62 1.52 -25.50
CA SER A 217 2.89 2.15 -24.40
C SER A 217 1.65 2.90 -24.90
N ASN A 218 0.61 2.97 -24.05
CA ASN A 218 -0.60 3.74 -24.33
C ASN A 218 -0.53 5.20 -23.85
N ASP A 219 0.55 5.61 -23.19
CA ASP A 219 0.64 6.91 -22.50
C ASP A 219 0.86 8.10 -23.45
N TYR A 220 0.95 7.87 -24.76
CA TYR A 220 0.98 8.96 -25.74
C TYR A 220 -0.40 9.63 -25.79
N SER A 221 -0.50 10.83 -25.24
CA SER A 221 -1.72 11.62 -25.04
C SER A 221 -2.46 12.03 -26.33
N ASP A 222 -2.03 11.55 -27.48
CA ASP A 222 -2.89 11.45 -28.65
C ASP A 222 -2.62 10.13 -29.39
N MET A 223 -3.43 9.12 -29.09
CA MET A 223 -3.42 7.84 -29.81
C MET A 223 -3.38 8.03 -31.33
N LYS A 224 -3.85 9.16 -31.87
CA LYS A 224 -3.88 9.46 -33.31
C LYS A 224 -2.51 9.47 -33.99
N VAL A 225 -1.47 10.01 -33.36
CA VAL A 225 -0.13 10.14 -33.99
C VAL A 225 0.54 8.77 -34.07
N MET A 226 0.63 8.08 -32.93
CA MET A 226 1.20 6.74 -32.87
C MET A 226 0.35 5.71 -33.63
N TYR A 227 -0.97 5.90 -33.74
CA TYR A 227 -1.85 5.05 -34.55
C TYR A 227 -1.45 5.00 -36.03
N ARG A 228 -0.87 6.08 -36.58
CA ARG A 228 -0.33 6.06 -37.95
C ARG A 228 0.84 5.11 -38.08
N PHE A 229 1.77 5.17 -37.13
CA PHE A 229 2.89 4.23 -37.06
C PHE A 229 2.41 2.78 -36.86
N TYR A 230 1.46 2.56 -35.94
CA TYR A 230 0.88 1.23 -35.74
C TYR A 230 0.23 0.67 -37.00
N ARG A 231 -0.51 1.48 -37.77
CA ARG A 231 -1.09 1.05 -39.05
C ARG A 231 -0.03 0.71 -40.07
N HIS A 232 1.04 1.50 -40.16
CA HIS A 232 2.16 1.24 -41.05
C HIS A 232 2.79 -0.12 -40.75
N VAL A 233 3.12 -0.40 -39.49
CA VAL A 233 3.70 -1.69 -39.06
C VAL A 233 2.71 -2.84 -39.26
N ALA A 234 1.43 -2.64 -38.93
CA ALA A 234 0.42 -3.68 -39.07
C ALA A 234 0.14 -4.06 -40.53
N SER A 235 0.18 -3.10 -41.46
CA SER A 235 -0.04 -3.35 -42.89
C SER A 235 1.00 -4.26 -43.55
N SER A 236 2.18 -4.38 -42.93
CA SER A 236 3.30 -5.20 -43.42
C SER A 236 3.32 -6.62 -42.86
N SER A 237 2.30 -7.03 -42.09
CA SER A 237 2.32 -8.29 -41.32
C SER A 237 1.07 -9.17 -41.53
N HIS A 238 1.26 -10.49 -41.66
CA HIS A 238 0.17 -11.47 -41.73
C HIS A 238 -0.50 -11.67 -40.35
N MET A 239 -1.54 -10.88 -40.06
CA MET A 239 -2.17 -10.82 -38.73
C MET A 239 -3.05 -12.03 -38.36
N SER A 240 -3.32 -12.96 -39.28
CA SER A 240 -4.25 -14.09 -39.09
C SER A 240 -3.73 -15.19 -38.16
N ALA A 241 -2.42 -15.24 -37.86
CA ALA A 241 -1.80 -16.29 -37.06
C ALA A 241 -1.91 -16.09 -35.53
N TYR A 242 -2.44 -14.94 -35.06
CA TYR A 242 -2.39 -14.55 -33.65
C TYR A 242 -3.76 -14.50 -32.97
N ARG A 243 -3.84 -15.00 -31.73
CA ARG A 243 -5.05 -14.93 -30.88
C ARG A 243 -5.19 -13.54 -30.26
N GLY A 244 -5.41 -12.52 -31.10
CA GLY A 244 -5.80 -11.17 -30.69
C GLY A 244 -4.93 -10.05 -31.28
N LYS A 245 -5.58 -8.91 -31.57
CA LYS A 245 -4.97 -7.72 -32.19
C LYS A 245 -3.69 -7.27 -31.48
N LYS A 246 -3.64 -7.38 -30.16
CA LYS A 246 -2.52 -6.90 -29.36
C LYS A 246 -1.26 -7.76 -29.47
N GLN A 247 -1.41 -9.08 -29.47
CA GLN A 247 -0.27 -9.99 -29.64
C GLN A 247 0.34 -9.84 -31.04
N ALA A 248 -0.52 -9.66 -32.05
CA ALA A 248 -0.08 -9.39 -33.41
C ALA A 248 0.71 -8.08 -33.49
N ILE A 249 0.25 -7.00 -32.86
CA ILE A 249 1.00 -5.72 -32.81
C ILE A 249 2.38 -5.91 -32.19
N ILE A 250 2.47 -6.61 -31.05
CA ILE A 250 3.75 -6.86 -30.38
C ILE A 250 4.71 -7.63 -31.30
N HIS A 251 4.24 -8.70 -31.95
CA HIS A 251 5.06 -9.45 -32.89
C HIS A 251 5.51 -8.58 -34.07
N SER A 252 4.58 -7.85 -34.69
CA SER A 252 4.90 -7.00 -35.85
C SER A 252 5.90 -5.91 -35.49
N LEU A 253 5.82 -5.32 -34.30
CA LEU A 253 6.79 -4.34 -33.82
C LEU A 253 8.18 -4.96 -33.63
N LEU A 254 8.28 -6.13 -32.99
CA LEU A 254 9.56 -6.83 -32.81
C LEU A 254 10.16 -7.25 -34.15
N THR A 255 9.34 -7.78 -35.06
CA THR A 255 9.76 -8.12 -36.43
C THR A 255 10.22 -6.89 -37.20
N TRP A 256 9.50 -5.77 -37.09
CA TRP A 256 9.88 -4.50 -37.72
C TRP A 256 11.18 -3.93 -37.14
N LEU A 257 11.42 -4.08 -35.83
CA LEU A 257 12.65 -3.63 -35.18
C LEU A 257 13.86 -4.50 -35.52
N SER A 258 13.65 -5.79 -35.78
CA SER A 258 14.71 -6.78 -35.97
C SER A 258 15.82 -6.42 -36.97
N PRO A 259 15.57 -5.72 -38.10
CA PRO A 259 16.63 -5.41 -39.07
C PRO A 259 17.52 -4.25 -38.65
N PHE A 260 17.10 -3.42 -37.68
CA PHE A 260 17.88 -2.25 -37.27
C PHE A 260 19.02 -2.66 -36.33
N GLN A 261 20.19 -2.07 -36.52
CA GLN A 261 21.36 -2.26 -35.65
C GLN A 261 21.62 -1.03 -34.78
N ASP A 262 21.17 0.15 -35.21
CA ASP A 262 21.39 1.42 -34.52
C ASP A 262 20.05 2.02 -34.04
N LEU A 263 20.02 2.41 -32.76
CA LEU A 263 18.84 2.97 -32.11
C LEU A 263 18.41 4.30 -32.74
N LYS A 264 19.34 5.17 -33.13
CA LYS A 264 19.02 6.47 -33.76
C LYS A 264 18.38 6.24 -35.13
N VAL A 265 18.89 5.29 -35.90
CA VAL A 265 18.30 4.91 -37.20
C VAL A 265 16.87 4.39 -37.02
N ALA A 266 16.63 3.53 -36.03
CA ALA A 266 15.29 3.03 -35.73
C ALA A 266 14.32 4.17 -35.36
N ILE A 267 14.75 5.12 -34.51
CA ILE A 267 13.97 6.31 -34.15
C ILE A 267 13.63 7.15 -35.39
N GLU A 268 14.61 7.48 -36.24
CA GLU A 268 14.36 8.28 -37.44
C GLU A 268 13.37 7.58 -38.39
N ASN A 269 13.38 6.25 -38.48
CA ASN A 269 12.38 5.50 -39.25
C ASN A 269 10.97 5.58 -38.66
N VAL A 270 10.82 5.60 -37.33
CA VAL A 270 9.53 5.88 -36.68
C VAL A 270 9.05 7.29 -37.06
N LEU A 271 9.92 8.29 -36.93
CA LEU A 271 9.59 9.70 -37.18
C LEU A 271 9.22 9.97 -38.65
N ASN A 272 9.82 9.24 -39.59
CA ASN A 272 9.52 9.38 -41.02
C ASN A 272 8.09 8.99 -41.40
N VAL A 273 7.41 8.16 -40.58
CA VAL A 273 5.99 7.81 -40.76
C VAL A 273 5.06 8.93 -40.25
N LEU A 274 5.57 9.83 -39.43
CA LEU A 274 4.80 10.87 -38.75
C LEU A 274 4.83 12.22 -39.49
N PRO A 275 3.82 13.08 -39.30
CA PRO A 275 3.81 14.45 -39.81
C PRO A 275 5.06 15.20 -39.36
N VAL A 276 5.62 16.02 -40.25
CA VAL A 276 6.82 16.82 -39.95
C VAL A 276 6.61 17.71 -38.71
N SER A 277 5.40 18.21 -38.48
CA SER A 277 5.02 19.01 -37.31
C SER A 277 5.25 18.30 -35.98
N ASP A 278 5.11 16.97 -35.95
CA ASP A 278 5.07 16.20 -34.71
C ASP A 278 6.42 15.55 -34.39
N ARG A 279 7.37 15.55 -35.34
CA ARG A 279 8.60 14.74 -35.26
C ARG A 279 9.50 15.11 -34.09
N GLU A 280 9.70 16.39 -33.82
CA GLU A 280 10.61 16.83 -32.75
C GLU A 280 10.05 16.49 -31.37
N GLU A 281 8.76 16.78 -31.15
CA GLU A 281 8.06 16.44 -29.90
C GLU A 281 8.10 14.92 -29.65
N VAL A 282 7.83 14.11 -30.68
CA VAL A 282 7.91 12.65 -30.57
C VAL A 282 9.34 12.21 -30.28
N ARG A 283 10.36 12.80 -30.92
CA ARG A 283 11.77 12.45 -30.69
C ARG A 283 12.16 12.70 -29.24
N GLU A 284 11.83 13.88 -28.71
CA GLU A 284 12.10 14.24 -27.31
C GLU A 284 11.36 13.32 -26.34
N TYR A 285 10.09 13.03 -26.63
CA TYR A 285 9.28 12.11 -25.84
C TYR A 285 9.90 10.71 -25.81
N LEU A 286 10.20 10.11 -26.97
CA LEU A 286 10.81 8.79 -27.07
C LEU A 286 12.13 8.75 -26.30
N SER A 287 13.00 9.74 -26.52
CA SER A 287 14.31 9.83 -25.88
C SER A 287 14.21 9.91 -24.36
N SER A 288 13.26 10.70 -23.86
CA SER A 288 12.98 10.88 -22.43
C SER A 288 12.42 9.60 -21.79
N GLN A 289 11.42 8.97 -22.41
CA GLN A 289 10.77 7.78 -21.85
C GLN A 289 11.69 6.54 -21.88
N MET A 290 12.56 6.41 -22.88
CA MET A 290 13.52 5.30 -22.90
C MET A 290 14.54 5.37 -21.77
N GLN A 291 14.81 6.55 -21.19
CA GLN A 291 15.70 6.66 -20.03
C GLN A 291 15.19 5.86 -18.82
N VAL A 292 13.90 5.50 -18.77
CA VAL A 292 13.33 4.65 -17.71
C VAL A 292 13.97 3.25 -17.68
N TYR A 293 14.46 2.75 -18.82
CA TYR A 293 15.08 1.43 -18.92
C TYR A 293 16.60 1.46 -18.86
N LYS A 294 17.22 2.64 -18.72
CA LYS A 294 18.67 2.77 -18.57
C LYS A 294 19.08 2.35 -17.16
N ILE A 295 19.84 1.27 -17.07
CA ILE A 295 20.37 0.74 -15.80
C ILE A 295 21.48 1.70 -15.30
N PRO A 296 21.37 2.21 -14.06
CA PRO A 296 22.40 3.06 -13.47
C PRO A 296 23.67 2.27 -13.14
N GLU A 297 24.83 2.95 -13.15
CA GLU A 297 26.11 2.35 -12.74
C GLU A 297 26.15 2.10 -11.22
N ARG A 298 25.63 3.06 -10.44
CA ARG A 298 25.44 2.88 -8.99
C ARG A 298 24.27 1.94 -8.72
N ASN A 299 24.30 1.27 -7.57
CA ASN A 299 23.23 0.38 -7.16
C ASN A 299 23.18 0.25 -5.62
N LEU A 300 22.16 -0.48 -5.14
CA LEU A 300 21.86 -0.67 -3.72
C LEU A 300 22.80 -1.64 -2.98
N SER A 301 23.86 -2.16 -3.61
CA SER A 301 24.74 -3.15 -2.95
C SER A 301 25.43 -2.59 -1.72
N GLY A 302 25.87 -1.31 -1.75
CA GLY A 302 26.45 -0.63 -0.60
C GLY A 302 25.48 -0.54 0.58
N PHE A 303 24.19 -0.31 0.32
CA PHE A 303 23.19 -0.29 1.39
C PHE A 303 23.09 -1.64 2.09
N PHE A 304 23.03 -2.73 1.32
CA PHE A 304 22.89 -4.08 1.89
C PHE A 304 24.18 -4.63 2.52
N ILE A 305 25.36 -4.21 2.05
CA ILE A 305 26.65 -4.76 2.51
C ILE A 305 27.26 -3.89 3.62
N SER A 306 27.30 -2.57 3.43
CA SER A 306 27.99 -1.63 4.33
C SER A 306 27.06 -0.63 5.02
N GLY A 307 25.74 -0.69 4.77
CA GLY A 307 24.77 0.22 5.36
C GLY A 307 24.84 1.65 4.81
N SER A 308 25.43 1.85 3.62
CA SER A 308 25.50 3.17 2.99
C SER A 308 24.11 3.68 2.57
N SER A 309 23.87 4.99 2.65
CA SER A 309 22.62 5.57 2.14
C SER A 309 22.44 5.34 0.63
N THR A 310 21.19 5.23 0.20
CA THR A 310 20.78 4.85 -1.16
C THR A 310 20.63 6.03 -2.12
N THR A 311 20.41 7.24 -1.61
CA THR A 311 20.00 8.39 -2.44
C THR A 311 21.13 9.36 -2.69
N ASP A 312 21.41 9.79 -3.92
CA ASP A 312 22.19 11.03 -4.17
C ASP A 312 21.30 12.23 -4.54
N ASP A 313 19.97 12.10 -4.38
CA ASP A 313 19.06 13.19 -4.69
C ASP A 313 19.26 14.34 -3.69
N ILE A 314 20.00 15.37 -4.13
CA ILE A 314 20.35 16.54 -3.34
C ILE A 314 19.09 17.28 -2.89
N GLN A 315 18.05 17.32 -3.73
CA GLN A 315 16.80 17.99 -3.37
C GLN A 315 16.09 17.24 -2.25
N LEU A 316 15.93 15.92 -2.36
CA LEU A 316 15.33 15.12 -1.29
C LEU A 316 16.19 15.14 -0.01
N ARG A 317 17.51 15.09 -0.13
CA ARG A 317 18.43 15.25 1.01
C ARG A 317 18.30 16.60 1.70
N SER A 318 17.98 17.67 0.96
CA SER A 318 17.71 19.00 1.54
C SER A 318 16.32 19.09 2.18
N LEU A 319 15.35 18.32 1.67
CA LEU A 319 13.96 18.32 2.11
C LEU A 319 13.70 17.43 3.33
N VAL A 320 14.65 16.58 3.72
CA VAL A 320 14.41 15.53 4.72
C VAL A 320 15.60 15.39 5.68
N PRO A 321 15.37 15.38 7.02
CA PRO A 321 16.44 15.12 7.99
C PRO A 321 17.12 13.77 7.76
N ARG A 322 18.42 13.66 8.10
CA ARG A 322 19.20 12.43 7.86
C ARG A 322 18.60 11.19 8.51
N TRP A 323 18.06 11.31 9.73
CA TRP A 323 17.41 10.20 10.41
C TRP A 323 16.15 9.73 9.68
N THR A 324 15.37 10.66 9.12
CA THR A 324 14.14 10.38 8.39
C THR A 324 14.46 9.65 7.09
N LEU A 325 15.52 10.03 6.38
CA LEU A 325 16.00 9.29 5.20
C LEU A 325 16.40 7.86 5.56
N ALA A 326 17.21 7.68 6.60
CA ALA A 326 17.63 6.34 7.04
C ALA A 326 16.44 5.47 7.47
N ALA A 327 15.45 6.05 8.16
CA ALA A 327 14.24 5.36 8.57
C ALA A 327 13.32 5.03 7.39
N LEU A 328 13.25 5.90 6.37
CA LEU A 328 12.55 5.63 5.13
C LEU A 328 13.21 4.50 4.35
N GLU A 329 14.53 4.54 4.13
CA GLU A 329 15.28 3.51 3.42
C GLU A 329 15.12 2.14 4.08
N LYS A 330 15.05 2.09 5.42
CA LYS A 330 14.80 0.86 6.20
C LYS A 330 13.32 0.47 6.30
N ALA A 331 12.41 1.17 5.62
CA ALA A 331 10.95 1.04 5.71
C ALA A 331 10.38 1.09 7.15
N GLN A 332 11.06 1.80 8.05
CA GLN A 332 10.61 2.08 9.41
C GLN A 332 9.62 3.26 9.43
N LEU A 333 9.72 4.15 8.44
CA LEU A 333 8.72 5.18 8.18
C LEU A 333 7.85 4.82 6.97
N PRO A 334 6.56 5.19 6.98
CA PRO A 334 5.68 4.89 5.87
C PRO A 334 6.02 5.76 4.66
N LYS A 335 5.88 5.19 3.46
CA LYS A 335 6.10 5.93 2.18
C LYS A 335 5.27 7.21 2.07
N THR A 336 4.14 7.29 2.78
CA THR A 336 3.28 8.48 2.87
C THR A 336 4.05 9.72 3.35
N VAL A 337 5.11 9.56 4.14
CA VAL A 337 6.00 10.68 4.52
C VAL A 337 6.65 11.30 3.29
N VAL A 338 7.16 10.48 2.37
CA VAL A 338 7.76 10.96 1.11
C VAL A 338 6.68 11.53 0.19
N ASP A 339 5.54 10.85 0.05
CA ASP A 339 4.41 11.35 -0.76
C ASP A 339 3.98 12.77 -0.30
N LEU A 340 3.94 13.02 1.01
CA LEU A 340 3.61 14.34 1.56
C LEU A 340 4.71 15.39 1.33
N LEU A 341 5.98 15.02 1.54
CA LEU A 341 7.11 15.95 1.39
C LEU A 341 7.36 16.34 -0.07
N VAL A 342 7.14 15.40 -1.00
CA VAL A 342 7.42 15.57 -2.42
C VAL A 342 6.18 16.00 -3.20
N LEU A 343 5.05 15.30 -3.04
CA LEU A 343 3.85 15.53 -3.86
C LEU A 343 2.81 16.42 -3.18
N GLN A 344 2.93 16.66 -1.86
CA GLN A 344 1.91 17.31 -1.03
C GLN A 344 0.49 16.72 -1.20
N ARG A 345 0.42 15.44 -1.59
CA ARG A 345 -0.82 14.73 -1.91
C ARG A 345 -0.71 13.29 -1.44
N VAL A 346 -1.83 12.74 -0.94
CA VAL A 346 -1.93 11.35 -0.50
C VAL A 346 -3.19 10.74 -1.08
N PHE A 347 -3.05 9.61 -1.77
CA PHE A 347 -4.16 8.79 -2.21
C PHE A 347 -4.54 7.82 -1.08
N LEU A 348 -5.76 7.96 -0.57
CA LEU A 348 -6.29 7.03 0.44
C LEU A 348 -6.68 5.73 -0.23
N ILE A 349 -6.24 4.59 0.32
CA ILE A 349 -6.52 3.27 -0.22
C ILE A 349 -7.99 2.90 0.06
N PRO A 350 -8.82 2.66 -0.97
CA PRO A 350 -10.20 2.20 -0.78
C PRO A 350 -10.25 0.86 -0.03
N GLN A 351 -11.32 0.63 0.72
CA GLN A 351 -11.58 -0.63 1.40
C GLN A 351 -12.92 -1.20 0.94
N VAL A 352 -13.12 -2.52 1.08
CA VAL A 352 -14.45 -3.11 0.89
C VAL A 352 -15.34 -2.66 2.07
N GLU A 353 -16.22 -1.70 1.79
CA GLU A 353 -17.09 -1.03 2.77
C GLU A 353 -18.41 -0.61 2.14
N ASN A 354 -19.35 -0.10 2.94
CA ASN A 354 -20.58 0.48 2.42
C ASN A 354 -20.30 1.77 1.64
N SER A 355 -20.29 1.67 0.31
CA SER A 355 -20.04 2.80 -0.59
C SER A 355 -21.12 3.89 -0.58
N MET A 356 -22.24 3.68 0.12
CA MET A 356 -23.29 4.69 0.29
C MET A 356 -23.01 5.65 1.46
N ARG A 357 -21.95 5.38 2.26
CA ARG A 357 -21.52 6.22 3.39
C ARG A 357 -20.28 7.03 3.00
N LEU A 358 -19.92 8.00 3.85
CA LEU A 358 -18.61 8.65 3.77
C LEU A 358 -17.52 7.60 3.94
N ASN A 359 -16.38 7.75 3.25
CA ASN A 359 -15.29 6.76 3.31
C ASN A 359 -14.80 6.51 4.74
N ALA A 360 -14.38 5.27 5.05
CA ALA A 360 -13.91 4.89 6.38
C ALA A 360 -12.72 5.71 6.91
N HIS A 361 -11.90 6.28 6.01
CA HIS A 361 -10.79 7.15 6.41
C HIS A 361 -11.26 8.47 7.04
N THR A 362 -12.55 8.78 6.99
CA THR A 362 -13.17 9.92 7.69
C THR A 362 -13.06 9.76 9.21
N CYS A 363 -13.24 8.55 9.76
CA CYS A 363 -13.05 8.28 11.19
C CYS A 363 -11.64 8.67 11.65
N ALA A 364 -10.65 8.33 10.84
CA ALA A 364 -9.23 8.61 11.09
C ALA A 364 -8.80 10.05 10.76
N LEU A 365 -9.71 10.93 10.33
CA LEU A 365 -9.37 12.30 9.89
C LEU A 365 -8.64 13.14 10.95
N PRO A 366 -9.00 13.13 12.24
CA PRO A 366 -8.27 13.89 13.26
C PRO A 366 -6.80 13.47 13.38
N ILE A 367 -6.54 12.16 13.41
CA ILE A 367 -5.19 11.60 13.48
C ILE A 367 -4.41 11.92 12.20
N ARG A 368 -5.05 11.79 11.03
CA ARG A 368 -4.43 12.17 9.73
C ARG A 368 -4.05 13.64 9.70
N ARG A 369 -4.89 14.55 10.20
CA ARG A 369 -4.57 15.99 10.27
C ARG A 369 -3.34 16.27 11.12
N ALA A 370 -3.23 15.62 12.29
CA ALA A 370 -2.04 15.75 13.13
C ALA A 370 -0.79 15.18 12.43
N PHE A 371 -0.90 13.96 11.87
CA PHE A 371 0.18 13.32 11.11
C PHE A 371 0.67 14.18 9.94
N TYR A 372 -0.24 14.69 9.10
CA TYR A 372 0.11 15.56 7.97
C TYR A 372 0.65 16.91 8.42
N GLY A 373 0.07 17.51 9.46
CA GLY A 373 0.50 18.79 10.01
C GLY A 373 1.93 18.75 10.53
N MET A 374 2.32 17.65 11.20
CA MET A 374 3.70 17.46 11.66
C MET A 374 4.69 17.39 10.49
N ILE A 375 4.31 16.83 9.34
CA ILE A 375 5.19 16.67 8.17
C ILE A 375 5.26 17.95 7.31
N LEU A 376 4.11 18.61 7.07
CA LEU A 376 3.99 19.70 6.09
C LEU A 376 4.33 21.09 6.63
N ASN A 377 4.44 21.30 7.95
CA ASN A 377 4.65 22.63 8.56
C ASN A 377 6.06 23.24 8.35
N ARG A 378 6.75 22.88 7.26
CA ARG A 378 8.00 23.51 6.79
C ARG A 378 7.80 24.82 6.00
N ARG A 379 6.59 25.22 5.58
CA ARG A 379 6.42 26.22 4.49
C ARG A 379 5.33 27.31 4.65
N ARG A 380 5.14 27.95 5.80
CA ARG A 380 4.35 29.20 5.85
C ARG A 380 5.01 30.30 6.68
N HIS A 381 5.99 30.96 6.07
CA HIS A 381 6.30 32.36 6.35
C HIS A 381 5.54 33.22 5.32
N SER A 382 4.30 33.63 5.64
CA SER A 382 3.67 34.84 5.07
C SER A 382 2.30 35.06 5.71
N SER A 383 2.25 36.08 6.57
CA SER A 383 1.11 36.94 6.91
C SER A 383 -0.31 36.36 6.80
N VAL A 384 -0.86 35.90 7.92
CA VAL A 384 -2.30 36.09 8.20
C VAL A 384 -2.45 36.47 9.68
N SER A 385 -2.86 37.72 9.90
CA SER A 385 -3.18 38.30 11.20
C SER A 385 -4.60 37.93 11.63
N GLY A 386 -4.71 37.28 12.80
CA GLY A 386 -5.97 37.07 13.52
C GLY A 386 -5.87 35.93 14.55
N PRO A 387 -6.17 36.15 15.85
CA PRO A 387 -6.00 35.12 16.87
C PRO A 387 -7.19 34.15 16.86
N SER A 388 -6.94 32.89 16.48
CA SER A 388 -7.87 31.77 16.65
C SER A 388 -7.16 30.54 17.21
N VAL A 389 -7.90 29.57 17.73
CA VAL A 389 -7.40 28.29 18.30
C VAL A 389 -6.46 27.54 17.34
N LEU A 390 -6.61 27.76 16.02
CA LEU A 390 -5.69 27.27 15.00
C LEU A 390 -4.24 27.76 15.23
N MET A 391 -4.06 28.95 15.79
CA MET A 391 -2.75 29.57 16.04
C MET A 391 -1.98 28.88 17.17
N TRP A 392 -2.66 28.30 18.16
CA TRP A 392 -2.01 27.48 19.20
C TRP A 392 -1.56 26.11 18.65
N LEU A 393 -2.38 25.45 17.83
CA LEU A 393 -1.96 24.26 17.08
C LEU A 393 -0.82 24.59 16.10
N PHE A 394 -0.88 25.77 15.47
CA PHE A 394 0.16 26.25 14.54
C PHE A 394 1.50 26.49 15.26
N PHE A 395 1.51 27.17 16.41
CA PHE A 395 2.72 27.37 17.22
C PHE A 395 3.28 26.05 17.77
N PHE A 396 2.42 25.14 18.23
CA PHE A 396 2.82 23.84 18.74
C PHE A 396 3.46 22.98 17.63
N PHE A 397 2.85 22.89 16.44
CA PHE A 397 3.38 22.07 15.35
C PHE A 397 4.58 22.71 14.60
N PHE A 398 4.72 24.04 14.58
CA PHE A 398 5.81 24.76 13.90
C PHE A 398 7.17 24.60 14.62
N PHE A 399 7.21 24.78 15.95
CA PHE A 399 8.42 24.50 16.75
C PHE A 399 8.77 23.00 16.73
N PHE A 400 7.77 22.14 16.52
CA PHE A 400 7.85 20.71 16.70
C PHE A 400 8.49 19.95 15.54
N PHE A 401 8.24 20.31 14.27
CA PHE A 401 9.02 19.70 13.19
C PHE A 401 10.49 20.10 13.32
N PHE A 402 10.80 21.35 13.69
CA PHE A 402 12.19 21.76 13.94
C PHE A 402 12.83 20.88 15.03
N PHE A 403 12.12 20.60 16.13
CA PHE A 403 12.59 19.68 17.19
C PHE A 403 12.64 18.21 16.74
N VAL A 404 11.56 17.58 16.26
CA VAL A 404 11.58 16.19 15.77
C VAL A 404 12.60 15.96 14.65
N ALA A 405 12.82 16.96 13.78
CA ALA A 405 13.76 16.90 12.68
C ALA A 405 15.23 17.15 13.09
N HIS A 406 15.50 18.02 14.08
CA HIS A 406 16.87 18.46 14.43
C HIS A 406 17.32 18.11 15.86
N LEU A 407 16.41 17.80 16.78
CA LEU A 407 16.63 17.49 18.19
C LEU A 407 15.69 16.35 18.63
N GLN A 408 16.17 15.11 18.55
CA GLN A 408 15.49 13.89 19.03
C GLN A 408 14.69 14.18 20.31
N LEU A 409 13.36 14.22 20.19
CA LEU A 409 12.51 14.47 21.35
C LEU A 409 12.62 13.29 22.32
N PRO A 410 12.58 13.54 23.64
CA PRO A 410 12.51 12.47 24.61
C PRO A 410 11.31 11.57 24.31
N LEU A 411 11.49 10.24 24.40
CA LEU A 411 10.44 9.26 24.13
C LEU A 411 9.15 9.54 24.93
N ALA A 412 9.28 10.06 26.15
CA ALA A 412 8.14 10.48 26.98
C ALA A 412 7.30 11.59 26.34
N ARG A 413 7.91 12.55 25.65
CA ARG A 413 7.21 13.61 24.90
C ARG A 413 6.53 13.05 23.66
N CYS A 414 7.20 12.17 22.93
CA CYS A 414 6.60 11.45 21.80
C CYS A 414 5.37 10.65 22.22
N LEU A 415 5.47 9.92 23.34
CA LEU A 415 4.34 9.18 23.92
C LEU A 415 3.21 10.13 24.33
N GLN A 416 3.50 11.20 25.07
CA GLN A 416 2.51 12.19 25.48
C GLN A 416 1.72 12.71 24.27
N MET A 417 2.41 13.06 23.19
CA MET A 417 1.77 13.55 21.99
C MET A 417 0.93 12.52 21.26
N PHE A 418 1.43 11.28 21.18
CA PHE A 418 0.63 10.18 20.64
C PHE A 418 -0.70 10.05 21.41
N LEU A 419 -0.63 10.09 22.75
CA LEU A 419 -1.79 10.00 23.62
C LEU A 419 -2.75 11.19 23.46
N GLU A 420 -2.22 12.41 23.38
CA GLU A 420 -2.99 13.64 23.16
C GLU A 420 -3.73 13.63 21.82
N ILE A 421 -3.07 13.19 20.74
CA ILE A 421 -3.68 13.10 19.40
C ILE A 421 -4.82 12.08 19.39
N LEU A 422 -4.67 10.95 20.10
CA LEU A 422 -5.72 9.93 20.22
C LEU A 422 -6.75 10.25 21.32
N GLY A 423 -6.55 11.30 22.13
CA GLY A 423 -7.44 11.65 23.24
C GLY A 423 -7.53 10.58 24.32
N VAL A 424 -6.42 9.88 24.61
CA VAL A 424 -6.32 8.81 25.61
C VAL A 424 -5.35 9.18 26.74
N SER A 425 -5.45 8.49 27.89
CA SER A 425 -4.54 8.66 29.04
C SER A 425 -3.68 7.42 29.25
N SER A 426 -2.45 7.56 29.73
CA SER A 426 -1.56 6.43 30.05
C SER A 426 -2.11 5.50 31.15
N SER A 427 -2.85 6.04 32.11
CA SER A 427 -3.52 5.28 33.20
C SER A 427 -4.59 4.30 32.69
N THR A 428 -4.95 4.39 31.41
CA THR A 428 -6.03 3.64 30.78
C THR A 428 -5.65 2.18 30.48
N VAL A 429 -4.36 1.80 30.61
CA VAL A 429 -3.81 0.53 30.10
C VAL A 429 -2.75 -0.10 31.01
N GLU A 430 -2.71 0.24 32.30
CA GLU A 430 -1.65 -0.24 33.23
C GLU A 430 -1.53 -1.77 33.29
N GLU A 431 -2.66 -2.48 33.12
CA GLU A 431 -2.73 -3.95 33.15
C GLU A 431 -2.70 -4.60 31.75
N VAL A 432 -2.58 -3.82 30.68
CA VAL A 432 -2.60 -4.31 29.29
C VAL A 432 -1.18 -4.70 28.84
N PRO A 433 -0.97 -5.88 28.24
CA PRO A 433 0.32 -6.26 27.66
C PRO A 433 0.85 -5.21 26.68
N ARG A 434 2.15 -4.91 26.74
CA ARG A 434 2.77 -3.79 25.99
C ARG A 434 2.48 -3.80 24.49
N HIS A 435 2.44 -4.98 23.86
CA HIS A 435 2.18 -5.13 22.43
C HIS A 435 0.70 -4.92 22.04
N LEU A 436 -0.22 -4.92 23.01
CA LEU A 436 -1.65 -4.69 22.82
C LEU A 436 -2.08 -3.25 23.12
N VAL A 437 -1.22 -2.45 23.76
CA VAL A 437 -1.53 -1.07 24.17
C VAL A 437 -1.96 -0.20 22.98
N LEU A 438 -1.23 -0.23 21.86
CA LEU A 438 -1.58 0.56 20.67
C LEU A 438 -2.94 0.16 20.09
N PRO A 439 -3.23 -1.13 19.81
CA PRO A 439 -4.58 -1.58 19.42
C PRO A 439 -5.69 -1.14 20.39
N VAL A 440 -5.44 -1.15 21.70
CA VAL A 440 -6.43 -0.71 22.70
C VAL A 440 -6.72 0.79 22.60
N TYR A 441 -5.69 1.63 22.45
CA TYR A 441 -5.89 3.07 22.23
C TYR A 441 -6.61 3.38 20.93
N VAL A 442 -6.26 2.67 19.86
CA VAL A 442 -6.97 2.77 18.56
C VAL A 442 -8.43 2.39 18.72
N THR A 443 -8.72 1.33 19.48
CA THR A 443 -10.09 0.88 19.73
C THR A 443 -10.89 1.90 20.56
N HIS A 444 -10.27 2.52 21.58
CA HIS A 444 -10.87 3.63 22.32
C HIS A 444 -11.23 4.80 21.39
N PHE A 445 -10.29 5.24 20.56
CA PHE A 445 -10.51 6.32 19.60
C PHE A 445 -11.66 5.98 18.64
N TRP A 446 -11.64 4.77 18.08
CA TRP A 446 -12.63 4.28 17.13
C TRP A 446 -14.05 4.22 17.73
N LEU A 447 -14.22 3.79 18.98
CA LEU A 447 -15.52 3.76 19.66
C LEU A 447 -16.17 5.16 19.79
N ILE A 448 -15.35 6.22 19.86
CA ILE A 448 -15.80 7.60 20.03
C ILE A 448 -16.08 8.26 18.66
N HIS A 449 -15.24 8.01 17.67
CA HIS A 449 -15.21 8.79 16.41
C HIS A 449 -15.87 8.10 15.22
N SER A 450 -16.25 6.82 15.34
CA SER A 450 -16.86 6.10 14.22
C SER A 450 -18.31 6.51 13.97
N ASP A 451 -18.65 6.57 12.69
CA ASP A 451 -20.01 6.75 12.21
C ASP A 451 -20.32 5.71 11.12
N PRO A 452 -21.26 4.78 11.33
CA PRO A 452 -22.12 4.65 12.51
C PRO A 452 -21.35 4.16 13.74
N ARG A 453 -21.94 4.38 14.92
CA ARG A 453 -21.33 3.99 16.19
C ARG A 453 -21.23 2.46 16.30
N PRO A 454 -20.08 1.90 16.73
CA PRO A 454 -19.93 0.46 16.91
C PRO A 454 -20.81 -0.04 18.04
N SER A 455 -21.40 -1.23 17.85
CA SER A 455 -22.13 -1.94 18.91
C SER A 455 -21.20 -2.77 19.79
N LEU A 456 -21.73 -3.31 20.90
CA LEU A 456 -20.99 -4.24 21.76
C LEU A 456 -20.47 -5.46 20.99
N GLN A 457 -21.24 -5.96 20.02
CA GLN A 457 -20.84 -7.11 19.18
C GLN A 457 -19.63 -6.76 18.31
N HIS A 458 -19.60 -5.55 17.72
CA HIS A 458 -18.44 -5.10 16.94
C HIS A 458 -17.20 -4.99 17.81
N LEU A 459 -17.35 -4.50 19.04
CA LEU A 459 -16.25 -4.44 19.99
C LEU A 459 -15.76 -5.83 20.38
N GLN A 460 -16.68 -6.74 20.76
CA GLN A 460 -16.36 -8.13 21.06
C GLN A 460 -15.61 -8.80 19.90
N ALA A 461 -16.04 -8.57 18.66
CA ALA A 461 -15.36 -9.09 17.47
C ALA A 461 -13.90 -8.62 17.37
N ILE A 462 -13.64 -7.32 17.52
CA ILE A 462 -12.26 -6.78 17.54
C ILE A 462 -11.44 -7.37 18.68
N LEU A 463 -12.00 -7.50 19.88
CA LEU A 463 -11.26 -8.03 21.04
C LEU A 463 -10.94 -9.53 20.90
N VAL A 464 -11.89 -10.29 20.36
CA VAL A 464 -11.67 -11.70 20.03
C VAL A 464 -10.59 -11.81 18.97
N GLY A 465 -10.59 -10.95 17.95
CA GLY A 465 -9.55 -10.94 16.94
C GLY A 465 -8.18 -10.56 17.48
N ILE A 466 -8.13 -9.58 18.39
CA ILE A 466 -6.91 -9.20 19.07
C ILE A 466 -6.32 -10.37 19.86
N ALA A 467 -7.16 -11.07 20.64
CA ALA A 467 -6.72 -12.18 21.46
C ALA A 467 -6.44 -13.49 20.68
N HIS A 468 -7.10 -13.70 19.53
CA HIS A 468 -6.90 -14.90 18.72
C HIS A 468 -5.74 -14.79 17.72
N GLY A 469 -5.33 -13.58 17.34
CA GLY A 469 -4.09 -13.36 16.57
C GLY A 469 -2.81 -13.75 17.34
N GLU A 470 -2.93 -14.11 18.62
CA GLU A 470 -1.84 -14.62 19.46
C GLU A 470 -1.72 -16.17 19.43
N ALA A 471 -2.75 -16.89 18.95
CA ALA A 471 -2.74 -18.36 18.94
C ALA A 471 -2.35 -18.90 17.55
N PRO A 472 -1.50 -19.94 17.45
CA PRO A 472 -1.20 -20.57 16.17
C PRO A 472 -2.50 -21.13 15.56
N ALA A 473 -2.82 -20.71 14.35
CA ALA A 473 -4.01 -21.19 13.66
C ALA A 473 -3.88 -22.69 13.38
N SER A 474 -4.81 -23.51 13.88
CA SER A 474 -4.96 -24.91 13.45
C SER A 474 -5.41 -24.93 11.98
N PRO A 475 -4.59 -25.40 11.02
CA PRO A 475 -4.85 -25.23 9.59
C PRO A 475 -6.13 -25.92 9.09
N GLY A 476 -6.55 -27.00 9.74
CA GLY A 476 -7.67 -27.84 9.30
C GLY A 476 -9.08 -27.25 9.50
N LEU A 477 -9.33 -26.60 10.64
CA LEU A 477 -10.64 -26.03 10.97
C LEU A 477 -10.90 -24.68 10.26
N ALA A 478 -9.86 -23.85 10.12
CA ALA A 478 -9.95 -22.56 9.45
C ALA A 478 -10.35 -22.68 7.97
N LEU A 479 -9.83 -23.71 7.26
CA LEU A 479 -10.11 -23.97 5.84
C LEU A 479 -11.53 -24.46 5.57
N GLN A 480 -12.16 -25.13 6.54
CA GLN A 480 -13.52 -25.63 6.42
C GLN A 480 -14.56 -24.53 6.73
N GLU A 481 -14.28 -23.66 7.72
CA GLU A 481 -15.07 -22.44 8.00
C GLU A 481 -14.93 -21.37 6.89
N LEU A 482 -13.76 -21.29 6.26
CA LEU A 482 -13.49 -20.47 5.07
C LEU A 482 -14.45 -20.79 3.90
N ARG A 483 -14.81 -22.07 3.72
CA ARG A 483 -15.66 -22.51 2.61
C ARG A 483 -17.15 -22.21 2.85
N THR A 484 -17.62 -22.28 4.09
CA THR A 484 -19.01 -21.98 4.45
C THR A 484 -19.28 -20.47 4.55
N SER A 485 -18.31 -19.66 5.00
CA SER A 485 -18.46 -18.20 5.11
C SER A 485 -18.46 -17.47 3.75
N ARG A 486 -17.79 -17.99 2.72
CA ARG A 486 -17.78 -17.40 1.36
C ARG A 486 -19.16 -17.30 0.71
N GLN A 487 -20.16 -18.02 1.22
CA GLN A 487 -21.52 -18.07 0.66
C GLN A 487 -22.47 -17.03 1.28
N GLN A 488 -22.13 -16.41 2.42
CA GLN A 488 -22.99 -15.41 3.03
C GLN A 488 -22.74 -14.01 2.45
N PRO A 489 -23.81 -13.20 2.25
CA PRO A 489 -23.65 -11.82 1.80
C PRO A 489 -22.91 -11.00 2.86
N LEU A 490 -22.01 -10.12 2.41
CA LEU A 490 -21.28 -9.21 3.29
C LEU A 490 -22.25 -8.24 3.96
N ASP A 491 -22.24 -8.19 5.29
CA ASP A 491 -22.84 -7.07 6.01
C ASP A 491 -22.01 -5.80 5.75
N ARG A 492 -22.54 -4.95 4.86
CA ARG A 492 -21.85 -3.74 4.40
C ARG A 492 -21.68 -2.70 5.52
N ASP A 493 -22.62 -2.62 6.47
CA ASP A 493 -22.53 -1.66 7.57
C ASP A 493 -21.52 -2.13 8.61
N ALA A 494 -21.51 -3.43 8.95
CA ALA A 494 -20.45 -4.00 9.77
C ALA A 494 -19.07 -3.86 9.09
N ALA A 495 -18.98 -4.15 7.79
CA ALA A 495 -17.75 -3.97 7.01
C ALA A 495 -17.26 -2.52 7.05
N HIS A 496 -18.16 -1.55 6.93
CA HIS A 496 -17.81 -0.14 7.03
C HIS A 496 -17.30 0.25 8.43
N ILE A 497 -17.95 -0.23 9.50
CA ILE A 497 -17.52 -0.03 10.89
C ILE A 497 -16.10 -0.57 11.12
N PHE A 498 -15.79 -1.78 10.63
CA PHE A 498 -14.45 -2.36 10.74
C PHE A 498 -13.42 -1.70 9.83
N SER A 499 -13.82 -1.21 8.64
CA SER A 499 -12.96 -0.38 7.78
C SER A 499 -12.50 0.89 8.49
N GLN A 500 -13.37 1.51 9.30
CA GLN A 500 -13.00 2.68 10.11
C GLN A 500 -11.96 2.33 11.17
N TRP A 501 -12.08 1.18 11.82
CA TRP A 501 -11.09 0.70 12.77
C TRP A 501 -9.74 0.44 12.09
N GLN A 502 -9.72 -0.24 10.94
CA GLN A 502 -8.48 -0.51 10.19
C GLN A 502 -7.82 0.77 9.68
N ALA A 503 -8.59 1.75 9.20
CA ALA A 503 -8.06 3.06 8.79
C ALA A 503 -7.44 3.81 9.98
N THR A 504 -8.09 3.75 11.15
CA THR A 504 -7.59 4.34 12.39
C THR A 504 -6.31 3.65 12.85
N LEU A 505 -6.26 2.31 12.79
CA LEU A 505 -5.08 1.52 13.14
C LEU A 505 -3.91 1.87 12.21
N GLN A 506 -4.12 1.90 10.90
CA GLN A 506 -3.06 2.20 9.93
C GLN A 506 -2.43 3.57 10.19
N ILE A 507 -3.24 4.63 10.31
CA ILE A 507 -2.68 5.96 10.54
C ILE A 507 -2.04 6.08 11.92
N SER A 508 -2.54 5.36 12.93
CA SER A 508 -1.94 5.34 14.26
C SER A 508 -0.60 4.61 14.26
N LEU A 509 -0.42 3.55 13.48
CA LEU A 509 0.88 2.92 13.26
C LEU A 509 1.86 3.90 12.59
N HIS A 510 1.41 4.63 11.56
CA HIS A 510 2.23 5.65 10.89
C HIS A 510 2.62 6.79 11.84
N LEU A 511 1.70 7.22 12.70
CA LEU A 511 1.95 8.22 13.73
C LEU A 511 2.96 7.72 14.76
N ASN A 512 2.82 6.47 15.23
CA ASN A 512 3.75 5.84 16.16
C ASN A 512 5.18 5.82 15.57
N GLN A 513 5.31 5.40 14.31
CA GLN A 513 6.57 5.39 13.57
C GLN A 513 7.20 6.77 13.44
N LEU A 514 6.38 7.79 13.08
CA LEU A 514 6.85 9.17 12.98
C LEU A 514 7.35 9.73 14.32
N LEU A 515 6.79 9.26 15.43
CA LEU A 515 7.13 9.66 16.79
C LEU A 515 8.21 8.78 17.43
N TYR A 516 9.00 8.04 16.64
CA TYR A 516 10.06 7.15 17.12
C TYR A 516 9.56 5.95 17.95
N ASP A 517 8.42 5.39 17.56
CA ASP A 517 7.81 4.19 18.15
C ASP A 517 7.69 4.22 19.69
N PRO A 518 7.00 5.22 20.27
CA PRO A 518 6.81 5.32 21.72
C PRO A 518 5.98 4.16 22.30
N LEU A 519 5.20 3.48 21.45
CA LEU A 519 4.50 2.25 21.77
C LEU A 519 5.02 1.09 20.91
N TRP A 520 4.93 -0.12 21.46
CA TRP A 520 5.24 -1.34 20.73
C TRP A 520 4.26 -1.53 19.56
N GLN A 521 4.81 -1.81 18.38
CA GLN A 521 3.98 -2.13 17.23
C GLN A 521 3.39 -3.55 17.38
N PRO A 522 2.06 -3.72 17.31
CA PRO A 522 1.43 -5.03 17.32
C PRO A 522 1.79 -5.82 16.06
N LEU A 523 1.83 -7.15 16.16
CA LEU A 523 1.70 -8.00 14.99
C LEU A 523 0.34 -7.73 14.35
N THR A 524 0.32 -7.29 13.11
CA THR A 524 -0.93 -6.93 12.41
C THR A 524 -1.87 -8.11 12.10
N GLY A 525 -1.51 -9.34 12.50
CA GLY A 525 -2.40 -10.51 12.57
C GLY A 525 -3.55 -10.40 13.60
N VAL A 526 -3.40 -9.48 14.55
CA VAL A 526 -4.36 -9.11 15.61
C VAL A 526 -5.73 -8.59 15.08
N ALA A 527 -5.87 -8.36 13.77
CA ALA A 527 -7.11 -7.90 13.14
C ALA A 527 -7.94 -9.06 12.54
N LYS A 528 -8.27 -10.07 13.35
CA LYS A 528 -9.35 -11.01 12.99
C LYS A 528 -10.69 -10.28 13.06
N GLU A 529 -11.68 -10.86 12.38
CA GLU A 529 -13.11 -10.72 12.73
C GLU A 529 -13.99 -9.74 11.96
N ARG A 530 -13.85 -9.62 10.64
CA ARG A 530 -15.00 -9.21 9.80
C ARG A 530 -15.95 -10.36 9.41
N ARG A 531 -15.57 -11.62 9.68
CA ARG A 531 -16.36 -12.81 9.30
C ARG A 531 -17.36 -13.30 10.35
N ARG A 532 -17.24 -12.88 11.62
CA ARG A 532 -18.09 -13.39 12.71
C ARG A 532 -19.21 -12.42 13.13
N VAL A 533 -19.76 -11.65 12.19
CA VAL A 533 -20.98 -10.87 12.42
C VAL A 533 -22.13 -11.45 11.58
N CYS A 534 -22.44 -12.72 11.86
CA CYS A 534 -23.75 -13.33 11.63
C CYS A 534 -24.02 -14.16 12.90
N PRO A 535 -25.29 -14.28 13.35
CA PRO A 535 -25.66 -14.30 14.77
C PRO A 535 -24.79 -15.28 15.56
N LEU A 536 -24.10 -14.77 16.58
CA LEU A 536 -23.38 -15.55 17.57
C LEU A 536 -24.23 -16.74 17.96
N SER A 537 -23.87 -17.92 17.47
CA SER A 537 -24.43 -19.16 17.97
C SER A 537 -24.05 -19.24 19.47
N PRO A 538 -24.95 -19.63 20.39
CA PRO A 538 -24.73 -19.51 21.85
C PRO A 538 -23.61 -20.38 22.46
N GLY A 539 -22.59 -20.81 21.69
CA GLY A 539 -21.67 -21.88 22.08
C GLY A 539 -20.20 -21.69 21.77
N LEU A 540 -19.72 -20.54 21.27
CA LEU A 540 -18.26 -20.35 21.12
C LEU A 540 -17.61 -20.05 22.48
N ALA A 541 -16.93 -21.07 23.04
CA ALA A 541 -16.14 -20.94 24.25
C ALA A 541 -15.01 -19.92 24.06
N ILE A 542 -15.11 -18.80 24.77
CA ILE A 542 -14.11 -17.73 24.84
C ILE A 542 -12.88 -18.28 25.58
N SER A 543 -11.68 -18.15 25.00
CA SER A 543 -10.44 -18.58 25.66
C SER A 543 -10.20 -17.83 26.97
N ARG A 544 -9.47 -18.41 27.94
CA ARG A 544 -9.15 -17.75 29.22
C ARG A 544 -8.47 -16.39 29.03
N SER A 545 -7.58 -16.25 28.04
CA SER A 545 -6.92 -14.98 27.70
C SER A 545 -7.91 -13.94 27.17
N SER A 546 -8.87 -14.36 26.33
CA SER A 546 -9.96 -13.51 25.85
C SER A 546 -10.94 -13.13 26.96
N GLN A 547 -11.20 -14.01 27.94
CA GLN A 547 -12.01 -13.69 29.12
C GLN A 547 -11.33 -12.65 30.01
N VAL A 548 -10.02 -12.77 30.23
CA VAL A 548 -9.25 -11.76 30.99
C VAL A 548 -9.25 -10.42 30.25
N LEU A 549 -9.01 -10.39 28.93
CA LEU A 549 -9.09 -9.16 28.13
C LEU A 549 -10.50 -8.56 28.12
N LEU A 550 -11.55 -9.38 28.04
CA LEU A 550 -12.95 -8.93 28.11
C LEU A 550 -13.34 -8.44 29.50
N LEU A 551 -12.79 -9.02 30.58
CA LEU A 551 -13.00 -8.56 31.95
C LEU A 551 -12.26 -7.25 32.22
N LEU A 552 -11.00 -7.15 31.78
CA LEU A 552 -10.18 -5.93 31.86
C LEU A 552 -10.76 -4.79 31.02
N LEU A 553 -11.26 -5.08 29.82
CA LEU A 553 -11.89 -4.09 28.96
C LEU A 553 -13.34 -3.82 29.36
N GLY A 554 -14.03 -4.79 29.93
CA GLY A 554 -15.38 -4.66 30.48
C GLY A 554 -15.40 -3.76 31.72
N SER A 555 -14.49 -3.97 32.67
CA SER A 555 -14.30 -3.08 33.82
C SER A 555 -13.88 -1.66 33.39
N TRP A 556 -13.04 -1.58 32.36
CA TRP A 556 -12.55 -0.33 31.76
C TRP A 556 -13.64 0.46 30.98
N LEU A 557 -14.48 -0.23 30.19
CA LEU A 557 -15.64 0.35 29.50
C LEU A 557 -16.73 0.75 30.49
N ASP A 558 -16.97 -0.06 31.53
CA ASP A 558 -17.99 0.23 32.54
C ASP A 558 -17.60 1.46 33.38
N MET A 559 -16.30 1.65 33.68
CA MET A 559 -15.80 2.86 34.34
C MET A 559 -15.96 4.15 33.52
N LYS A 560 -15.68 4.12 32.20
CA LYS A 560 -15.76 5.32 31.34
C LYS A 560 -17.12 5.54 30.70
N GLN A 561 -17.87 4.49 30.36
CA GLN A 561 -19.27 4.65 29.92
C GLN A 561 -20.09 5.23 31.06
N LYS A 562 -19.95 4.77 32.31
CA LYS A 562 -20.64 5.43 33.43
C LYS A 562 -20.26 6.91 33.56
N HIS A 563 -18.99 7.29 33.44
CA HIS A 563 -18.58 8.69 33.58
C HIS A 563 -18.95 9.59 32.38
N THR A 564 -18.86 9.08 31.15
CA THR A 564 -19.14 9.85 29.92
C THR A 564 -20.65 9.88 29.65
N PHE A 565 -21.38 8.80 29.91
CA PHE A 565 -22.83 8.74 29.84
C PHE A 565 -23.47 9.61 30.93
N PHE A 566 -22.88 9.69 32.13
CA PHE A 566 -23.32 10.62 33.18
C PHE A 566 -23.05 12.09 32.80
N LEU A 567 -21.89 12.41 32.24
CA LEU A 567 -21.58 13.78 31.77
C LEU A 567 -22.42 14.21 30.56
N ASP A 568 -22.72 13.31 29.62
CA ASP A 568 -23.55 13.59 28.45
C ASP A 568 -25.05 13.63 28.81
N ALA A 569 -25.49 12.82 29.80
CA ALA A 569 -26.82 12.93 30.41
C ALA A 569 -26.99 14.24 31.18
N CYS A 570 -26.00 14.65 31.99
CA CYS A 570 -26.01 15.94 32.70
C CYS A 570 -26.03 17.14 31.74
N LYS A 571 -25.27 17.09 30.62
CA LYS A 571 -25.29 18.13 29.59
C LYS A 571 -26.63 18.20 28.84
N ARG A 572 -27.29 17.06 28.60
CA ARG A 572 -28.62 17.02 27.99
C ARG A 572 -29.69 17.55 28.94
N GLN A 573 -29.65 17.18 30.23
CA GLN A 573 -30.58 17.71 31.23
C GLN A 573 -30.45 19.23 31.37
N HIS A 574 -29.23 19.79 31.39
CA HIS A 574 -29.02 21.23 31.48
C HIS A 574 -29.47 22.02 30.23
N LYS A 575 -29.43 21.37 29.04
CA LYS A 575 -29.97 21.95 27.80
C LYS A 575 -31.50 21.91 27.75
N THR A 576 -32.11 20.82 28.23
CA THR A 576 -33.57 20.68 28.28
C THR A 576 -34.19 21.62 29.33
N THR A 577 -33.54 21.82 30.49
CA THR A 577 -34.01 22.78 31.51
C THR A 577 -33.91 24.23 31.03
N LYS A 578 -32.86 24.60 30.27
CA LYS A 578 -32.75 25.94 29.65
C LYS A 578 -33.75 26.21 28.52
N ILE A 579 -34.21 25.17 27.83
CA ILE A 579 -35.22 25.29 26.77
C ILE A 579 -36.64 25.37 27.39
N LEU A 580 -36.87 24.68 28.51
CA LEU A 580 -38.14 24.74 29.26
C LEU A 580 -38.33 26.09 29.98
N THR A 581 -37.28 26.65 30.60
CA THR A 581 -37.37 27.99 31.23
C THR A 581 -37.57 29.10 30.20
N LYS A 582 -36.90 29.05 29.04
CA LYS A 582 -37.17 30.00 27.93
C LYS A 582 -38.57 29.90 27.32
N ARG A 583 -39.22 28.72 27.40
CA ARG A 583 -40.60 28.52 26.93
C ARG A 583 -41.66 28.95 27.95
N GLN A 584 -41.32 28.99 29.24
CA GLN A 584 -42.18 29.54 30.30
C GLN A 584 -42.10 31.08 30.34
N GLU A 585 -40.91 31.67 30.16
CA GLU A 585 -40.74 33.13 30.07
C GLU A 585 -41.36 33.76 28.80
N SER A 586 -41.41 33.02 27.69
CA SER A 586 -42.10 33.50 26.48
C SER A 586 -43.62 33.37 26.56
N LYS A 587 -44.15 32.44 27.35
CA LYS A 587 -45.60 32.33 27.61
C LYS A 587 -46.10 33.36 28.62
N SER A 588 -45.29 33.78 29.59
CA SER A 588 -45.68 34.86 30.52
C SER A 588 -45.66 36.24 29.85
N LYS A 589 -44.79 36.46 28.85
CA LYS A 589 -44.79 37.71 28.06
C LYS A 589 -45.96 37.82 27.07
N ILE A 590 -46.43 36.72 26.50
CA ILE A 590 -47.59 36.74 25.58
C ILE A 590 -48.92 36.88 26.36
N GLY A 591 -48.94 36.57 27.66
CA GLY A 591 -50.11 36.76 28.51
C GLY A 591 -50.27 38.16 29.11
N GLN A 592 -49.28 39.05 29.00
CA GLN A 592 -49.34 40.43 29.52
C GLN A 592 -49.68 41.49 28.46
N ASP A 593 -49.68 41.14 27.17
CA ASP A 593 -50.04 42.06 26.07
C ASP A 593 -51.51 41.90 25.61
N MET A 594 -52.35 41.17 26.35
CA MET A 594 -53.79 40.99 26.07
C MET A 594 -54.73 41.52 27.17
N GLU A 595 -54.23 42.41 28.03
CA GLU A 595 -55.02 43.10 29.07
C GLU A 595 -54.75 44.62 29.08
N ILE A 596 -54.69 45.26 27.90
CA ILE A 596 -54.96 46.70 27.76
C ILE A 596 -55.74 46.90 26.45
N SER A 597 -57.06 46.74 26.53
CA SER A 597 -58.07 47.48 25.74
C SER A 597 -59.32 47.64 26.58
#